data_AF-A0A526YLF3-F1
#
_entry.id   AF-A0A526YLF3-F1
#
_cell.length_a   1.000
_cell.length_b   1.000
_cell.length_c   1.000
_cell.angle_alpha   90.00
_cell.angle_beta   90.00
_cell.angle_gamma   90.00
#
_symmetry.space_group_name_H-M   'P 1'
#
loop_
_entity.id
_entity.type
_entity.pdbx_description
1 polymer ?
#
loop_
_entity_poly.entity_id
_entity_poly.type
_entity_poly.pdbx_seq_one_letter_code
_entity_poly.pdbx_strand_id
1 'polypeptide(L)' 'AVVRDMLRLRAEKAKLLGYTSYAALKLDDTMAKTPEAVHTLLDPVWGKAVEKAASDQIELQRLAAEAGSNEEFAAWD' A
#
# COMPACT_ATOMS: atom_id res chain seq x y z
N ALA A 1 -17.80 -8.52 5.78
CA ALA A 1 -18.31 -9.65 4.99
C ALA A 1 -18.01 -9.49 3.49
N VAL A 2 -18.49 -8.41 2.85
CA VAL A 2 -18.39 -8.19 1.38
C VAL A 2 -16.95 -8.28 0.82
N VAL A 3 -15.97 -7.64 1.45
CA VAL A 3 -14.57 -7.67 0.96
C VAL A 3 -14.02 -9.10 0.92
N ARG A 4 -14.27 -9.89 1.97
CA ARG A 4 -13.83 -11.29 2.04
C ARG A 4 -14.43 -12.11 0.90
N ASP A 5 -15.73 -11.95 0.67
CA ASP A 5 -16.42 -12.71 -0.37
C ASP A 5 -15.97 -12.29 -1.77
N MET A 6 -15.68 -11.00 -1.97
CA MET A 6 -15.07 -10.47 -3.19
C MET A 6 -13.67 -11.05 -3.44
N LEU A 7 -12.82 -11.11 -2.41
CA LEU A 7 -11.48 -11.70 -2.52
C LEU A 7 -11.54 -13.19 -2.86
N ARG A 8 -12.46 -13.93 -2.23
CA ARG A 8 -12.72 -15.35 -2.55
C ARG A 8 -13.11 -15.53 -4.01
N LEU A 9 -14.08 -14.76 -4.49
CA LEU A 9 -14.56 -14.85 -5.88
C LEU A 9 -13.48 -14.42 -6.88
N ARG A 10 -12.64 -13.44 -6.55
CA ARG A 10 -11.50 -13.02 -7.39
C ARG A 10 -10.45 -14.13 -7.51
N ALA A 11 -10.12 -14.80 -6.40
CA ALA A 11 -9.20 -15.93 -6.41
C ALA A 11 -9.75 -17.12 -7.22
N GLU A 12 -11.03 -17.44 -7.03
CA GLU A 12 -11.72 -18.50 -7.77
C GLU A 12 -11.73 -18.22 -9.28
N LYS A 13 -12.07 -16.98 -9.68
CA LYS A 13 -12.03 -16.55 -11.08
C LYS A 13 -10.64 -16.71 -11.71
N ALA A 14 -9.58 -16.32 -11.01
CA ALA A 14 -8.22 -16.46 -11.51
C ALA A 14 -7.84 -17.94 -11.71
N LYS A 15 -8.16 -18.79 -10.74
CA LYS A 15 -7.90 -20.22 -10.79
C LYS A 15 -8.61 -20.90 -11.97
N LEU A 16 -9.88 -20.56 -12.19
CA LEU A 16 -10.67 -21.10 -13.32
C LEU A 16 -10.08 -20.74 -14.69
N LEU A 17 -9.42 -19.58 -14.79
CA LEU A 17 -8.77 -19.12 -16.00
C LEU A 17 -7.29 -19.55 -16.11
N GLY A 18 -6.80 -20.36 -15.17
CA GLY A 18 -5.42 -20.87 -15.17
C GLY A 18 -4.36 -19.93 -14.61
N TYR A 19 -4.75 -18.82 -13.98
CA TYR A 19 -3.81 -17.86 -13.37
C TYR A 19 -3.53 -18.21 -11.90
N THR A 20 -2.31 -17.90 -11.45
CA THR A 20 -1.84 -18.14 -10.07
C THR A 20 -2.50 -17.22 -9.04
N SER A 21 -2.93 -16.02 -9.47
CA SER A 21 -3.61 -15.05 -8.62
C SER A 21 -4.48 -14.11 -9.45
N TYR A 22 -5.38 -13.39 -8.78
CA TYR A 22 -6.16 -12.35 -9.44
C TYR A 22 -5.29 -11.18 -9.94
N ALA A 23 -4.16 -10.90 -9.27
CA ALA A 23 -3.21 -9.89 -9.72
C ALA A 23 -2.56 -10.31 -11.05
N ALA A 24 -2.12 -11.56 -11.18
CA ALA A 24 -1.60 -12.10 -12.43
C ALA A 24 -2.63 -12.01 -13.57
N LEU A 25 -3.88 -12.42 -13.30
CA LEU A 25 -4.99 -12.28 -14.26
C LEU A 25 -5.21 -10.81 -14.69
N LYS A 26 -5.09 -9.87 -13.76
CA LYS A 26 -5.38 -8.46 -14.05
C LYS A 26 -4.24 -7.71 -14.71
N LEU A 27 -3.01 -8.09 -14.44
CA LEU A 27 -1.83 -7.42 -14.98
C LEU A 27 -1.47 -7.89 -16.38
N ASP A 28 -1.96 -9.05 -16.82
CA ASP A 28 -1.69 -9.63 -18.15
C ASP A 28 -1.98 -8.64 -19.30
N ASP A 29 -3.08 -7.90 -19.19
CA ASP A 29 -3.49 -6.87 -20.18
C ASP A 29 -2.93 -5.46 -19.89
N THR A 30 -2.03 -5.33 -18.91
CA THR A 30 -1.41 -4.06 -18.55
C THR A 30 0.04 -3.99 -19.01
N MET A 31 0.63 -2.80 -18.98
CA MET A 31 2.05 -2.60 -19.34
C MET A 31 3.01 -3.28 -18.35
N ALA A 32 2.62 -3.40 -17.07
CA ALA A 32 3.47 -4.02 -16.06
C ALA A 32 3.56 -5.55 -16.22
N LYS A 33 2.53 -6.18 -16.80
CA LYS A 33 2.43 -7.62 -17.10
C LYS A 33 2.42 -8.57 -15.90
N THR A 34 3.32 -8.38 -14.93
CA THR A 34 3.44 -9.25 -13.76
C THR A 34 3.42 -8.47 -12.45
N PRO A 35 2.98 -9.10 -11.34
CA PRO A 35 3.04 -8.49 -10.02
C PRO A 35 4.47 -8.07 -9.60
N GLU A 36 5.48 -8.84 -9.99
CA GLU A 36 6.88 -8.59 -9.64
C GLU A 36 7.40 -7.30 -10.29
N ALA A 37 7.00 -7.01 -11.53
CA ALA A 37 7.35 -5.76 -12.21
C ALA A 37 6.71 -4.55 -11.52
N VAL A 38 5.48 -4.70 -10.98
CA VAL A 38 4.82 -3.66 -10.18
C VAL A 38 5.63 -3.39 -8.90
N HIS A 39 6.02 -4.43 -8.17
CA HIS A 39 6.82 -4.29 -6.96
C HIS A 39 8.19 -3.66 -7.23
N THR A 40 8.84 -4.05 -8.32
CA THR A 40 10.13 -3.46 -8.73
C THR A 40 10.03 -1.94 -8.93
N LEU A 41 8.87 -1.43 -9.36
CA LEU A 41 8.62 0.00 -9.52
C LEU A 41 8.25 0.68 -8.20
N LEU A 42 7.39 0.06 -7.38
CA LEU A 42 6.80 0.70 -6.19
C LEU A 42 7.67 0.59 -4.94
N ASP A 43 8.38 -0.52 -4.75
CA ASP A 43 9.16 -0.76 -3.53
C ASP A 43 10.29 0.28 -3.31
N PRO A 44 11.02 0.74 -4.35
CA PRO A 44 12.02 1.80 -4.18
C PRO A 44 11.40 3.13 -3.75
N VAL A 45 10.25 3.48 -4.31
CA VAL A 45 9.52 4.70 -3.97
C VAL A 45 8.99 4.62 -2.55
N TRP A 46 8.44 3.46 -2.17
CA TRP A 46 7.96 3.18 -0.83
C TRP A 46 9.04 3.37 0.23
N GLY A 47 10.24 2.80 0.00
CA GLY A 47 11.36 2.96 0.94
C GLY A 47 11.68 4.43 1.23
N LYS A 48 11.76 5.27 0.18
CA LYS A 48 12.00 6.71 0.32
C LYS A 48 10.83 7.47 0.93
N ALA A 49 9.59 7.07 0.62
CA ALA A 49 8.41 7.66 1.20
C ALA A 49 8.34 7.41 2.72
N VAL A 50 8.68 6.20 3.18
CA VAL A 50 8.69 5.86 4.62
C VAL A 50 9.77 6.65 5.36
N GLU A 51 10.99 6.72 4.81
CA GLU A 51 12.07 7.55 5.38
C GLU A 51 11.63 9.01 5.56
N LYS A 52 10.99 9.57 4.53
CA LYS A 52 10.51 10.95 4.56
C LYS A 52 9.35 11.14 5.54
N ALA A 53 8.37 10.24 5.54
CA ALA A 53 7.22 10.30 6.44
C ALA A 53 7.64 10.24 7.92
N ALA A 54 8.62 9.40 8.27
CA ALA A 54 9.17 9.35 9.63
C ALA A 54 9.83 10.69 10.03
N SER A 55 10.58 11.32 9.12
CA SER A 55 11.17 12.65 9.37
C SER A 55 10.10 13.72 9.55
N ASP A 56 9.04 13.68 8.74
CA ASP A 56 7.96 14.65 8.80
C ASP A 56 7.14 14.48 10.09
N GLN A 57 6.90 13.24 10.53
CA GLN A 57 6.23 12.97 11.80
C GLN A 57 6.99 13.57 13.00
N ILE A 58 8.32 13.46 13.03
CA ILE A 58 9.15 14.06 14.09
C ILE A 58 9.00 15.58 14.09
N GLU A 59 9.02 16.20 12.90
CA GLU A 59 8.90 17.64 12.77
C GLU A 59 7.51 18.15 13.18
N LEU A 60 6.44 17.44 12.78
CA LEU A 60 5.07 17.76 13.17
C LEU A 60 4.87 17.61 14.68
N GLN A 61 5.43 16.57 15.30
CA GLN A 61 5.42 16.40 16.75
C GLN A 61 6.15 17.55 17.47
N ARG A 62 7.30 18.01 16.93
CA ARG A 62 8.04 19.15 17.48
C ARG A 62 7.21 20.44 17.41
N LEU A 63 6.56 20.69 16.28
CA LEU A 63 5.70 21.86 16.10
C LEU A 63 4.48 21.82 17.05
N ALA A 64 3.87 20.64 17.24
CA ALA A 64 2.79 20.46 18.20
C ALA A 64 3.24 20.74 19.65
N ALA A 65 4.44 20.29 20.02
CA ALA A 65 5.04 20.57 21.32
C ALA A 65 5.33 22.06 21.54
N GLU A 66 5.82 22.75 20.51
CA GLU A 66 6.03 24.21 20.55
C GLU A 66 4.72 25.00 20.67
N ALA A 67 3.64 24.49 20.08
CA ALA A 67 2.29 25.04 20.23
C ALA A 67 1.65 24.72 21.59
N GLY A 68 2.34 23.97 22.47
CA GLY A 68 1.91 23.65 23.82
C GLY A 68 1.14 22.32 23.97
N SER A 69 1.10 21.49 22.93
CA SER A 69 0.54 20.14 23.00
C SER A 69 1.57 19.14 23.52
N ASN A 70 1.18 18.30 24.49
CA ASN A 70 2.01 17.20 25.00
C ASN A 70 1.50 15.83 24.53
N GLU A 71 0.57 15.81 23.58
CA GLU A 71 -0.02 14.56 23.08
C GLU A 71 0.86 13.93 21.99
N GLU A 72 0.81 12.61 21.90
CA GLU A 72 1.49 11.85 20.84
C GLU A 72 0.76 12.03 19.51
N PHE A 73 1.51 12.41 18.47
CA PHE A 73 1.00 12.66 17.14
C PHE A 73 0.36 11.39 16.56
N ALA A 74 -0.90 11.49 16.16
CA ALA A 74 -1.69 10.39 15.67
C ALA A 74 -2.16 10.62 14.23
N ALA A 75 -2.72 9.57 13.62
CA ALA A 75 -3.09 9.59 12.19
C ALA A 75 -4.26 10.53 11.84
N TRP A 76 -4.97 11.08 12.83
CA TRP A 76 -6.09 12.01 12.63
C TRP A 76 -5.72 13.47 12.87
N ASP A 77 -4.50 13.74 13.36
CA ASP A 77 -3.96 15.08 13.54
C ASP A 77 -3.41 15.62 12.21
#